data_AF-A0A0C2WAR6-F1
#
_entry.id   AF-A0A0C2WAR6-F1
#
_cell.length_a   1.000
_cell.length_b   1.000
_cell.length_c   1.000
_cell.angle_alpha   90.00
_cell.angle_beta   90.00
_cell.angle_gamma   90.00
#
_symmetry.space_group_name_H-M   'P 1'
#
loop_
_entity.id
_entity.type
_entity.pdbx_description
1 polymer ?
#
loop_
_entity_poly.entity_id
_entity_poly.type
_entity_poly.pdbx_seq_one_letter_code
_entity_poly.pdbx_strand_id
1 'polypeptide(L)'
;MAELTGMDFIVDAVDKTPHLPRKDVETQFEQLVAHPTKGIACQIPQLAPNVIIDGVDECANEQLQWRFLSQARGLIEEIFDHFKDCTFRIDLATLDDANRDIEKYLVDQFSDIASKQGLDPSWPGREIIDEIVFKSSGNFILASTLR
;
A
#
# COMPACT_ATOMS: atom_id res chain seq x y z
N MET A 1 -14.54 -23.44 24.30
CA MET A 1 -13.87 -22.13 24.16
C MET A 1 -14.32 -21.60 22.82
N ALA A 2 -15.29 -20.68 22.78
CA ALA A 2 -15.84 -20.19 21.51
C ALA A 2 -14.78 -19.32 20.82
N GLU A 3 -14.47 -19.63 19.55
CA GLU A 3 -13.78 -18.71 18.65
C GLU A 3 -14.67 -17.47 18.50
N LEU A 4 -14.23 -16.34 19.08
CA LEU A 4 -14.81 -15.05 18.74
C LEU A 4 -14.34 -14.71 17.33
N THR A 5 -15.24 -14.81 16.37
CA THR A 5 -14.99 -14.32 15.02
C THR A 5 -14.99 -12.80 15.04
N GLY A 6 -14.26 -12.13 14.13
CA GLY A 6 -14.23 -10.66 14.08
C GLY A 6 -15.62 -9.99 14.00
N MET A 7 -16.63 -10.72 13.49
CA MET A 7 -18.02 -10.28 13.46
C MET A 7 -18.64 -10.19 14.87
N ASP A 8 -18.30 -11.09 15.79
CA ASP A 8 -18.86 -11.09 17.15
C ASP A 8 -18.44 -9.83 17.93
N PHE A 9 -17.23 -9.33 17.67
CA PHE A 9 -16.75 -8.07 18.25
C PHE A 9 -17.50 -6.84 17.71
N ILE A 10 -17.78 -6.81 16.41
CA ILE A 10 -18.50 -5.70 15.79
C ILE A 10 -19.93 -5.65 16.33
N VAL A 11 -20.61 -6.80 16.38
CA VAL A 11 -21.96 -6.91 16.92
C VAL A 11 -21.99 -6.48 18.39
N ASP A 12 -21.07 -6.98 19.22
CA ASP A 12 -20.97 -6.61 20.64
C ASP A 12 -20.70 -5.11 20.84
N ALA A 13 -19.82 -4.51 20.04
CA ALA A 13 -19.52 -3.08 20.12
C ALA A 13 -20.74 -2.21 19.78
N VAL A 14 -21.51 -2.60 18.75
CA VAL A 14 -22.73 -1.90 18.32
C VAL A 14 -23.86 -2.09 19.33
N ASP A 15 -24.04 -3.29 19.88
CA ASP A 15 -25.06 -3.58 20.90
C ASP A 15 -24.80 -2.82 22.19
N LYS A 16 -23.54 -2.76 22.64
CA LYS A 16 -23.14 -2.00 23.83
C LYS A 16 -23.21 -0.49 23.62
N THR A 17 -22.97 -0.03 22.39
CA THR A 17 -22.95 1.40 22.05
C THR A 17 -23.84 1.69 20.84
N PRO A 18 -25.18 1.73 20.99
CA PRO A 18 -26.10 1.87 19.86
C PRO A 18 -25.97 3.18 19.06
N HIS A 19 -25.33 4.19 19.65
CA HIS A 19 -25.08 5.48 19.03
C HIS A 19 -23.68 5.58 18.39
N LEU A 20 -22.90 4.50 18.41
CA LEU A 20 -21.57 4.41 17.79
C LEU A 20 -21.57 4.81 16.32
N PRO A 21 -22.55 4.42 15.47
CA PRO A 21 -22.58 4.84 14.06
C PRO A 21 -22.75 6.36 13.86
N ARG A 22 -23.10 7.11 14.91
CA ARG A 22 -23.26 8.58 14.88
C ARG A 22 -22.08 9.32 15.50
N LYS A 23 -21.06 8.61 15.99
CA LYS A 23 -19.82 9.21 16.50
C LYS A 23 -18.93 9.68 15.35
N ASP A 24 -17.89 10.44 15.67
CA ASP A 24 -16.82 10.75 14.72
C ASP A 24 -16.12 9.48 14.22
N VAL A 25 -15.49 9.60 13.05
CA VAL A 25 -14.86 8.48 12.34
C VAL A 25 -13.72 7.87 13.16
N GLU A 26 -12.99 8.66 13.95
CA GLU A 26 -11.91 8.17 14.80
C GLU A 26 -12.43 7.28 15.91
N THR A 27 -13.52 7.68 16.58
CA THR A 27 -14.17 6.86 17.61
C THR A 27 -14.74 5.58 17.01
N GLN A 28 -15.37 5.65 15.83
CA GLN A 28 -15.87 4.46 15.14
C GLN A 28 -14.73 3.52 14.74
N PHE A 29 -13.65 4.06 14.18
CA PHE A 29 -12.47 3.30 13.78
C PHE A 29 -11.80 2.60 14.98
N GLU A 30 -11.61 3.31 16.10
CA GLU A 30 -10.99 2.74 17.29
C GLU A 30 -11.81 1.57 17.84
N GLN A 31 -13.13 1.74 17.96
CA GLN A 31 -14.01 0.73 18.57
C GLN A 31 -14.27 -0.47 17.65
N LEU A 32 -14.40 -0.25 16.34
CA LEU A 32 -14.81 -1.28 15.39
C LEU A 32 -13.63 -1.95 14.67
N VAL A 33 -12.46 -1.29 14.60
CA VAL A 33 -11.30 -1.76 13.83
C VAL A 33 -10.07 -1.90 14.71
N ALA A 34 -9.58 -0.82 15.33
CA ALA A 34 -8.31 -0.85 16.06
C ALA A 34 -8.34 -1.73 17.32
N HIS A 35 -9.38 -1.61 18.14
CA HIS A 35 -9.49 -2.38 19.38
C HIS A 35 -9.61 -3.90 19.14
N PRO A 36 -10.47 -4.39 18.22
CA PRO A 36 -10.52 -5.81 17.87
C PRO A 36 -9.21 -6.35 17.29
N THR A 37 -8.52 -5.59 16.44
CA THR A 37 -7.29 -6.04 15.76
C THR A 37 -6.11 -6.18 16.72
N LYS A 38 -5.99 -5.31 17.74
CA LYS A 38 -4.98 -5.43 18.81
C LYS A 38 -5.05 -6.76 19.57
N GLY A 39 -6.23 -7.36 19.70
CA GLY A 39 -6.41 -8.65 20.38
C GLY A 39 -6.01 -9.87 19.54
N ILE A 40 -5.98 -9.74 18.21
CA ILE A 40 -5.73 -10.84 17.26
C ILE A 40 -4.23 -11.00 16.98
N ALA A 41 -3.46 -9.91 17.01
CA ALA A 41 -2.05 -9.92 16.64
C ALA A 41 -1.18 -10.90 17.47
N CYS A 42 -1.50 -11.07 18.76
CA CYS A 42 -0.77 -11.99 19.65
C CYS A 42 -1.11 -13.48 19.46
N GLN A 43 -2.19 -13.83 18.74
CA GLN A 43 -2.71 -15.20 18.75
C GLN A 43 -2.26 -16.03 17.55
N ILE A 44 -1.69 -15.41 16.51
CA ILE A 44 -1.31 -16.10 15.27
C ILE A 44 0.10 -15.69 14.82
N PRO A 45 1.17 -16.22 15.44
CA PRO A 45 2.55 -15.90 15.08
C PRO A 45 2.98 -16.37 13.67
N GLN A 46 2.15 -17.15 12.98
CA GLN A 46 2.56 -17.95 11.82
C GLN A 46 1.97 -17.50 10.48
N LEU A 47 1.01 -16.56 10.47
CA LEU A 47 0.46 -16.02 9.23
C LEU A 47 0.87 -14.56 9.09
N ALA A 48 1.50 -14.20 7.97
CA ALA A 48 1.61 -12.82 7.54
C ALA A 48 0.18 -12.25 7.41
N PRO A 49 -0.25 -11.29 8.25
CA PRO A 49 -1.62 -10.80 8.21
C PRO A 49 -1.85 -10.02 6.91
N ASN A 50 -2.84 -10.45 6.13
CA ASN A 50 -3.31 -9.70 4.97
C ASN A 50 -4.49 -8.83 5.41
N VAL A 51 -4.37 -7.51 5.27
CA VAL A 51 -5.44 -6.55 5.53
C VAL A 51 -5.96 -6.03 4.20
N ILE A 52 -7.22 -6.30 3.90
CA ILE A 52 -7.91 -5.78 2.71
C ILE A 52 -8.88 -4.70 3.20
N ILE A 53 -8.73 -3.49 2.66
CA ILE A 53 -9.64 -2.37 2.90
C ILE A 53 -10.46 -2.18 1.63
N ASP A 54 -11.74 -2.54 1.69
CA ASP A 54 -12.69 -2.42 0.59
C ASP A 54 -13.65 -1.23 0.81
N GLY A 55 -14.22 -0.70 -0.28
CA GLY A 55 -15.22 0.38 -0.23
C GLY A 55 -14.72 1.73 0.27
N VAL A 56 -13.41 2.01 0.16
CA VAL A 56 -12.82 3.30 0.58
C VAL A 56 -13.45 4.49 -0.17
N ASP A 57 -13.86 4.27 -1.42
CA ASP A 57 -14.54 5.22 -2.29
C ASP A 57 -16.01 5.50 -1.89
N GLU A 58 -16.60 4.69 -1.01
CA GLU A 58 -17.96 4.93 -0.47
C GLU A 58 -18.00 6.03 0.59
N CYS A 59 -16.84 6.58 0.98
CA CYS A 59 -16.77 7.71 1.90
C CYS A 59 -17.54 8.93 1.35
N ALA A 60 -18.30 9.59 2.21
CA ALA A 60 -19.16 10.72 1.82
C ALA A 60 -18.40 11.89 1.16
N ASN A 61 -17.09 12.02 1.41
CA ASN A 61 -16.19 12.96 0.75
C ASN A 61 -14.72 12.58 0.99
N GLU A 62 -13.84 13.24 0.24
CA GLU A 62 -12.38 13.04 0.29
C GLU A 62 -11.82 13.30 1.70
N GLN A 63 -12.35 14.28 2.44
CA GLN A 63 -11.84 14.60 3.78
C GLN A 63 -12.10 13.45 4.77
N LEU A 64 -13.27 12.82 4.69
CA LEU A 64 -13.61 11.65 5.51
C LEU A 64 -12.77 10.44 5.11
N GLN A 65 -12.56 10.24 3.80
CA GLN A 65 -11.69 9.21 3.25
C GLN A 65 -10.25 9.38 3.78
N TRP A 66 -9.69 10.58 3.72
CA TRP A 66 -8.36 10.89 4.23
C TRP A 66 -8.23 10.65 5.73
N ARG A 67 -9.24 11.02 6.53
CA ARG A 67 -9.24 10.76 7.97
C ARG A 67 -9.27 9.26 8.27
N PHE A 68 -10.13 8.50 7.58
CA PHE A 68 -10.17 7.05 7.72
C PHE A 68 -8.84 6.40 7.35
N LEU A 69 -8.26 6.75 6.19
CA LEU A 69 -6.97 6.24 5.74
C LEU A 69 -5.83 6.63 6.69
N SER A 70 -5.90 7.81 7.31
CA SER A 70 -4.92 8.24 8.31
C SER A 70 -4.97 7.38 9.57
N GLN A 71 -6.16 7.03 10.05
CA GLN A 71 -6.34 6.11 11.18
C GLN A 71 -5.88 4.69 10.83
N ALA A 72 -6.24 4.20 9.64
CA ALA A 72 -5.80 2.91 9.14
C ALA A 72 -4.28 2.82 9.03
N ARG A 73 -3.62 3.87 8.53
CA ARG A 73 -2.16 3.96 8.47
C ARG A 73 -1.53 3.82 9.85
N GLY A 74 -2.02 4.56 10.85
CA GLY A 74 -1.51 4.46 12.22
C GLY A 74 -1.65 3.06 12.80
N LEU A 75 -2.79 2.42 12.60
CA LEU A 75 -3.02 1.04 13.04
C LEU A 75 -2.09 0.04 12.32
N ILE A 76 -1.88 0.21 11.02
CA ILE A 76 -0.96 -0.64 10.24
C ILE A 76 0.48 -0.48 10.76
N GLU A 77 0.93 0.74 11.07
CA GLU A 77 2.25 0.97 11.68
C GLU A 77 2.37 0.30 13.05
N GLU A 78 1.36 0.43 13.92
CA GLU A 78 1.31 -0.26 15.22
C GLU A 78 1.39 -1.78 15.07
N ILE A 79 0.64 -2.35 14.11
CA ILE A 79 0.64 -3.78 13.81
C ILE A 79 2.03 -4.19 13.31
N PHE A 80 2.63 -3.46 12.37
CA PHE A 80 3.97 -3.78 11.86
C PHE A 80 5.05 -3.69 12.94
N ASP A 81 4.97 -2.72 13.84
CA ASP A 81 5.89 -2.62 14.96
C ASP A 81 5.69 -3.76 15.97
N HIS A 82 4.44 -4.18 16.20
CA HIS A 82 4.13 -5.33 17.05
C HIS A 82 4.67 -6.64 16.47
N PHE A 83 4.59 -6.83 15.15
CA PHE A 83 5.09 -8.02 14.47
C PHE A 83 6.57 -7.94 14.12
N LYS A 84 7.25 -6.82 14.39
CA LYS A 84 8.64 -6.56 13.99
C LYS A 84 9.60 -7.68 14.40
N ASP A 85 9.40 -8.27 15.57
CA ASP A 85 10.25 -9.34 16.11
C ASP A 85 9.97 -10.72 15.50
N CYS A 86 8.87 -10.88 14.76
CA CYS A 86 8.45 -12.13 14.10
C CYS A 86 8.31 -11.99 12.57
N THR A 87 8.55 -10.80 12.01
CA THR A 87 8.50 -10.53 10.57
C THR A 87 9.88 -10.35 9.99
N PHE A 88 10.15 -11.01 8.86
CA PHE A 88 11.30 -10.69 8.03
C PHE A 88 10.98 -9.45 7.19
N ARG A 89 11.62 -8.32 7.47
CA ARG A 89 11.51 -7.12 6.63
C ARG A 89 12.30 -7.33 5.36
N ILE A 90 11.60 -7.48 4.24
CA ILE A 90 12.15 -7.42 2.90
C ILE A 90 12.00 -5.98 2.44
N ASP A 91 13.07 -5.21 2.46
CA ASP A 91 13.09 -3.89 1.84
C ASP A 91 13.29 -4.08 0.33
N LEU A 92 12.19 -4.13 -0.42
CA LEU A 92 12.20 -4.30 -1.88
C LEU A 92 13.06 -3.24 -2.58
N ALA A 93 13.22 -2.04 -2.02
CA ALA A 93 14.07 -0.99 -2.59
C ALA A 93 15.57 -1.29 -2.44
N THR A 94 15.94 -2.10 -1.44
CA THR A 94 17.33 -2.58 -1.25
C THR A 94 17.61 -3.90 -1.96
N LEU A 95 16.56 -4.66 -2.29
CA LEU A 95 16.68 -5.97 -2.95
C LEU A 95 16.79 -5.87 -4.47
N ASP A 96 16.28 -4.80 -5.09
CA ASP A 96 16.19 -4.77 -6.55
C ASP A 96 16.66 -3.46 -7.16
N ASP A 97 17.35 -3.63 -8.28
CA ASP A 97 17.95 -2.60 -9.09
C ASP A 97 16.86 -1.92 -9.92
N ALA A 98 15.95 -1.22 -9.23
CA ALA A 98 14.81 -0.56 -9.85
C ALA A 98 15.24 0.38 -10.99
N ASN A 99 16.44 0.96 -10.88
CA ASN A 99 17.04 1.76 -11.95
C ASN A 99 17.44 0.91 -13.16
N ARG A 100 17.99 -0.29 -12.99
CA ARG A 100 18.25 -1.24 -14.09
C ARG A 100 16.98 -1.73 -14.75
N ASP A 101 15.91 -1.98 -13.98
CA ASP A 101 14.62 -2.38 -14.57
C ASP A 101 14.00 -1.23 -15.37
N ILE A 102 14.08 -0.01 -14.86
CA ILE A 102 13.68 1.21 -15.58
C ILE A 102 14.53 1.38 -16.84
N GLU A 103 15.84 1.21 -16.75
CA GLU A 103 16.76 1.30 -17.90
C GLU A 103 16.36 0.30 -18.99
N LYS A 104 16.15 -0.97 -18.61
CA LYS A 104 15.74 -2.03 -19.52
C LYS A 104 14.41 -1.69 -20.20
N TYR A 105 13.42 -1.26 -19.43
CA TYR A 105 12.12 -0.82 -19.97
C TYR A 105 12.27 0.31 -20.99
N LEU A 106 13.08 1.34 -20.69
CA LEU A 106 13.31 2.47 -21.58
C LEU A 106 14.03 2.03 -22.86
N VAL A 107 15.04 1.17 -22.77
CA VAL A 107 15.74 0.61 -23.94
C VAL A 107 14.77 -0.13 -24.85
N ASP A 108 13.91 -1.00 -24.30
CA ASP A 108 12.94 -1.76 -25.08
C ASP A 108 11.91 -0.82 -25.75
N GLN A 109 11.36 0.15 -25.01
CA GLN A 109 10.39 1.12 -25.55
C GLN A 109 10.98 2.02 -26.64
N PHE A 110 12.18 2.56 -26.43
CA PHE A 110 12.82 3.40 -27.43
C PHE A 110 13.26 2.62 -28.66
N SER A 111 13.67 1.35 -28.51
CA SER A 111 13.97 0.47 -29.64
C SER A 111 12.73 0.22 -30.51
N ASP A 112 11.58 0.00 -29.88
CA ASP A 112 10.29 -0.15 -30.56
C ASP A 112 9.90 1.14 -31.33
N ILE A 113 10.08 2.31 -30.71
CA ILE A 113 9.80 3.60 -31.33
C ILE A 113 10.75 3.83 -32.51
N ALA A 114 12.06 3.62 -32.32
CA ALA A 114 13.06 3.80 -33.36
C ALA A 114 12.77 2.94 -34.59
N SER A 115 12.41 1.66 -34.35
CA SER A 115 12.03 0.73 -35.41
C SER A 115 10.77 1.19 -36.17
N LYS A 116 9.73 1.65 -35.45
CA LYS A 116 8.48 2.13 -36.06
C LYS A 116 8.64 3.43 -36.84
N GLN A 117 9.54 4.31 -36.39
CA GLN A 117 9.75 5.63 -36.98
C GLN A 117 10.91 5.64 -38.01
N GLY A 118 11.59 4.51 -38.22
CA GLY A 118 12.76 4.43 -39.10
C GLY A 118 13.94 5.27 -38.62
N LEU A 119 14.08 5.42 -37.30
CA LEU A 119 15.19 6.14 -36.69
C LEU A 119 16.41 5.23 -36.50
N ASP A 120 17.53 5.83 -36.16
CA ASP A 120 18.75 5.11 -35.81
C ASP A 120 18.52 4.21 -34.58
N PRO A 121 18.98 2.94 -34.57
CA PRO A 121 18.82 2.04 -33.42
C PRO A 121 19.47 2.54 -32.12
N SER A 122 20.42 3.47 -32.20
CA SER A 122 21.04 4.11 -31.03
C SER A 122 20.22 5.28 -30.48
N TRP A 123 19.15 5.72 -31.17
CA TRP A 123 18.22 6.72 -30.66
C TRP A 123 17.51 6.19 -29.39
N PRO A 124 17.29 7.03 -28.35
CA PRO A 124 17.59 8.46 -28.25
C PRO A 124 19.02 8.79 -27.83
N GLY A 125 19.86 7.77 -27.58
CA GLY A 125 21.19 7.91 -27.01
C GLY A 125 21.22 7.48 -25.55
N ARG A 126 22.37 6.95 -25.12
CA ARG A 126 22.54 6.40 -23.76
C ARG A 126 22.41 7.46 -22.66
N GLU A 127 22.93 8.66 -22.92
CA GLU A 127 22.82 9.84 -22.05
C GLU A 127 21.37 10.11 -21.64
N ILE A 128 20.44 10.13 -22.60
CA ILE A 128 19.04 10.44 -22.36
C ILE A 128 18.39 9.36 -21.51
N ILE A 129 18.70 8.09 -21.78
CA ILE A 129 18.22 6.95 -20.98
C ILE A 129 18.72 7.08 -19.54
N ASP A 130 20.02 7.33 -19.35
CA ASP A 130 20.63 7.46 -18.02
C ASP A 130 20.04 8.67 -17.25
N GLU A 131 19.76 9.78 -17.93
CA GLU A 131 19.10 10.95 -17.31
C GLU A 131 17.67 10.62 -16.83
N ILE A 132 16.90 9.89 -17.64
CA ILE A 132 15.53 9.48 -17.26
C ILE A 132 15.58 8.49 -16.10
N VAL A 133 16.49 7.52 -16.12
CA VAL A 133 16.69 6.57 -15.01
C VAL A 133 17.02 7.33 -13.72
N PHE A 134 17.98 8.26 -13.79
CA PHE A 134 18.37 9.09 -12.64
C PHE A 134 17.17 9.89 -12.10
N LYS A 135 16.44 10.58 -12.98
CA LYS A 135 15.25 11.35 -12.60
C LYS A 135 14.14 10.47 -12.02
N SER A 136 14.04 9.23 -12.47
CA SER A 136 13.03 8.27 -11.99
C SER A 136 13.32 7.80 -10.58
N SER A 137 14.58 7.75 -10.12
CA SER A 137 14.94 7.41 -8.73
C SER A 137 14.23 6.14 -8.23
N GLY A 138 14.22 5.09 -9.06
CA GLY A 138 13.52 3.83 -8.78
C GLY A 138 11.99 3.86 -8.94
N ASN A 139 11.39 5.00 -9.31
CA ASN A 139 9.96 5.13 -9.52
C ASN A 139 9.57 4.87 -11.00
N PHE A 140 9.15 3.64 -11.27
CA PHE A 140 8.78 3.18 -12.62
C PHE A 140 7.65 4.00 -13.26
N ILE A 141 6.75 4.57 -12.46
CA ILE A 141 5.65 5.41 -12.97
C ILE A 141 6.24 6.61 -13.70
N LEU A 142 7.28 7.25 -13.16
CA LEU A 142 7.88 8.43 -13.77
C LEU A 142 8.48 8.10 -15.15
N ALA A 143 9.21 6.98 -15.25
CA ALA A 143 9.75 6.51 -16.52
C ALA A 143 8.66 6.20 -17.56
N SER A 144 7.53 5.63 -17.13
CA SER A 144 6.42 5.25 -18.01
C SER A 144 5.58 6.42 -18.55
N THR A 145 5.76 7.63 -18.01
CA THR A 145 5.03 8.82 -18.50
C THR A 145 5.57 9.38 -19.82
N LEU A 146 6.77 8.97 -20.23
CA LEU A 146 7.35 9.29 -21.53
C LEU A 146 6.70 8.38 -22.58
N ARG A 147 5.66 8.88 -23.25
CA ARG A 147 4.98 8.21 -24.37
C ARG A 147 5.18 8.96 -25.67
#